data_AF-A0A2V8DEJ9-F1
#
_entry.id   AF-A0A2V8DEJ9-F1
#
_cell.length_a   1.000
_cell.length_b   1.000
_cell.length_c   1.000
_cell.angle_alpha   90.00
_cell.angle_beta   90.00
_cell.angle_gamma   90.00
#
_symmetry.space_group_name_H-M   'P 1'
#
loop_
_entity.id
_entity.type
_entity.pdbx_description
1 polymer ?
#
loop_
_entity_poly.entity_id
_entity_poly.type
_entity_poly.pdbx_seq_one_letter_code
_entity_poly.pdbx_strand_id
1 'polypeptide(L)'
;MRCVRGSSGTESHRCASAAGWGLRWLWRRCRNSEFGIRNLTSGIAIVRRALEAVVAHARAEAPRECCGLLLGRPDSVSEAVAARNIAAMATRFLVDPQDHINTLRAARGRGLEIL
;
A
#
# COMPACT_ATOMS: atom_id res chain seq x y z
N MET A 1 23.61 -35.13 -37.57
CA MET A 1 22.46 -36.04 -37.68
C MET A 1 21.25 -35.44 -36.98
N ARG A 2 20.13 -35.42 -37.69
CA ARG A 2 18.81 -34.94 -37.27
C ARG A 2 18.03 -36.13 -36.70
N CYS A 3 17.23 -35.97 -35.66
CA CYS A 3 15.86 -36.52 -35.61
C CYS A 3 15.03 -35.90 -34.49
N VAL A 4 13.75 -35.71 -34.80
CA VAL A 4 12.76 -34.83 -34.18
C VAL A 4 11.54 -35.67 -33.77
N ARG A 5 10.73 -35.09 -32.86
CA ARG A 5 9.29 -35.29 -32.57
C ARG A 5 9.06 -35.99 -31.24
N GLY A 6 8.44 -35.32 -30.27
CA GLY A 6 6.99 -35.12 -30.15
C GLY A 6 6.53 -36.05 -29.01
N SER A 7 5.65 -35.74 -28.07
CA SER A 7 4.37 -35.04 -28.14
C SER A 7 3.85 -34.77 -26.72
N SER A 8 2.97 -33.77 -26.64
CA SER A 8 1.99 -33.47 -25.59
C SER A 8 1.42 -34.67 -24.83
N GLY A 9 1.23 -34.50 -23.51
CA GLY A 9 0.43 -35.38 -22.66
C GLY A 9 0.15 -34.74 -21.31
N THR A 10 -1.12 -34.46 -21.07
CA THR A 10 -1.76 -33.87 -19.89
C THR A 10 -1.68 -34.77 -18.65
N GLU A 11 -1.60 -34.11 -17.48
CA GLU A 11 -2.31 -34.47 -16.25
C GLU A 11 -1.99 -35.81 -15.55
N SER A 12 -1.35 -35.73 -14.38
CA SER A 12 -1.75 -36.61 -13.26
C SER A 12 -1.37 -35.98 -11.92
N HIS A 13 -2.42 -35.64 -11.18
CA HIS A 13 -2.41 -35.44 -9.75
C HIS A 13 -1.68 -36.60 -9.06
N ARG A 14 -0.70 -36.28 -8.21
CA ARG A 14 -0.30 -37.18 -7.14
C ARG A 14 -0.14 -36.39 -5.85
N CYS A 15 -1.21 -36.45 -5.06
CA CYS A 15 -1.20 -36.20 -3.63
C CYS A 15 -0.08 -37.02 -2.99
N ALA A 16 0.83 -36.37 -2.27
CA ALA A 16 1.68 -37.02 -1.28
C ALA A 16 1.33 -36.44 0.09
N SER A 17 1.07 -37.37 1.00
CA SER A 17 0.42 -37.22 2.28
C SER A 17 1.25 -36.45 3.30
N ALA A 18 0.53 -35.81 4.23
CA ALA A 18 1.07 -35.27 5.46
C ALA A 18 1.45 -36.41 6.42
N ALA A 19 2.72 -36.46 6.81
CA ALA A 19 3.15 -37.11 8.05
C ALA A 19 4.47 -36.45 8.51
N GLY A 20 4.43 -35.73 9.64
CA GLY A 20 5.64 -35.17 10.25
C GLY A 20 5.39 -33.87 11.01
N TRP A 21 4.77 -33.98 12.18
CA TRP A 21 4.64 -32.88 13.12
C TRP A 21 6.02 -32.54 13.72
N GLY A 22 6.50 -31.31 13.48
CA GLY A 22 7.73 -30.78 14.04
C GLY A 22 7.72 -29.25 14.06
N LEU A 23 7.29 -28.68 15.19
CA LEU A 23 7.12 -27.26 15.43
C LEU A 23 8.46 -26.54 15.61
N ARG A 24 8.89 -25.73 14.63
CA ARG A 24 9.62 -24.46 14.86
C ARG A 24 9.78 -23.72 13.52
N TRP A 25 9.41 -22.43 13.48
CA TRP A 25 9.55 -21.49 12.36
C TRP A 25 8.49 -21.52 11.25
N LEU A 26 7.29 -21.03 11.57
CA LEU A 26 6.27 -20.66 10.57
C LEU A 26 5.60 -19.32 10.91
N TRP A 27 6.37 -18.23 10.82
CA TRP A 27 5.82 -16.92 10.41
C TRP A 27 5.97 -16.74 8.89
N ARG A 28 5.77 -17.84 8.16
CA ARG A 28 5.77 -17.88 6.70
C ARG A 28 4.53 -18.65 6.28
N ARG A 29 3.41 -17.93 6.21
CA ARG A 29 2.24 -18.44 5.51
C ARG A 29 1.56 -17.31 4.75
N CYS A 30 2.10 -17.05 3.57
CA CYS A 30 1.28 -16.78 2.39
C CYS A 30 0.17 -17.84 2.38
N ARG A 31 -1.06 -17.41 2.66
CA ARG A 31 -2.26 -18.23 2.57
C ARG A 31 -3.30 -17.38 1.84
N ASN A 32 -3.37 -17.55 0.54
CA ASN A 32 -4.50 -18.21 -0.10
C ASN A 32 -4.47 -17.98 -1.61
N SER A 33 -4.27 -19.07 -2.35
CA SER A 33 -4.93 -19.29 -3.64
C SER A 33 -6.00 -20.36 -3.43
N GLU A 34 -7.04 -20.29 -4.27
CA GLU A 34 -8.08 -21.31 -4.50
C GLU A 34 -9.31 -21.30 -3.57
N PHE A 35 -10.18 -20.30 -3.77
CA PHE A 35 -11.61 -20.49 -4.11
C PHE A 35 -12.23 -19.09 -4.30
N GLY A 36 -13.13 -18.94 -5.27
CA GLY A 36 -13.62 -17.65 -5.77
C GLY A 36 -14.31 -16.75 -4.73
N ILE A 37 -13.51 -15.95 -4.05
CA ILE A 37 -13.90 -14.68 -3.42
C ILE A 37 -12.83 -13.69 -3.87
N ARG A 38 -13.24 -12.63 -4.58
CA ARG A 38 -12.34 -11.52 -4.94
C ARG A 38 -11.63 -11.06 -3.66
N ASN A 39 -10.31 -11.18 -3.64
CA ASN A 39 -9.47 -10.74 -2.53
C ASN A 39 -9.69 -9.22 -2.36
N LEU A 40 -10.57 -8.81 -1.44
CA LEU A 40 -10.74 -7.40 -1.04
C LEU A 40 -9.61 -7.01 -0.07
N THR A 41 -8.37 -7.35 -0.41
CA THR A 41 -7.17 -6.83 0.26
C THR A 41 -6.78 -5.48 -0.33
N SER A 42 -7.73 -4.55 -0.47
CA SER A 42 -7.45 -3.14 -0.79
C SER A 42 -7.24 -2.35 0.48
N GLY A 43 -6.36 -2.84 1.36
CA GLY A 43 -5.98 -2.14 2.59
C GLY A 43 -4.67 -1.40 2.36
N ILE A 44 -4.61 -0.13 2.76
CA ILE A 44 -3.36 0.63 2.81
C ILE A 44 -2.83 0.64 4.25
N ALA A 45 -1.60 0.21 4.45
CA ALA A 45 -0.98 0.22 5.77
C ALA A 45 -0.45 1.62 6.08
N ILE A 46 -0.87 2.24 7.18
CA ILE A 46 -0.37 3.55 7.60
C ILE A 46 0.50 3.38 8.85
N VAL A 47 1.77 3.78 8.77
CA VAL A 47 2.64 3.77 9.95
C VAL A 47 2.09 4.72 11.02
N ARG A 48 2.17 4.31 12.29
CA ARG A 48 1.60 5.05 13.44
C ARG A 48 1.98 6.53 13.43
N ARG A 49 3.27 6.85 13.23
CA ARG A 49 3.79 8.22 13.17
C ARG A 49 3.13 9.10 12.10
N ALA A 50 2.79 8.53 10.94
CA ALA A 50 2.14 9.28 9.87
C ALA A 50 0.69 9.60 10.26
N LEU A 51 -0.01 8.64 10.87
CA LEU A 51 -1.34 8.87 11.41
C LEU A 51 -1.33 9.90 12.54
N GLU A 52 -0.32 9.92 13.40
CA GLU A 52 -0.16 10.94 14.45
C GLU A 52 0.04 12.33 13.86
N ALA A 53 0.86 12.45 12.82
CA ALA A 53 1.06 13.71 12.10
C ALA A 53 -0.25 14.22 11.48
N VAL A 54 -1.07 13.34 10.88
CA VAL A 54 -2.40 13.71 10.36
C VAL A 54 -3.31 14.24 11.47
N VAL A 55 -3.40 13.52 12.60
CA VAL A 55 -4.24 13.93 13.73
C VAL A 55 -3.76 15.24 14.35
N ALA A 56 -2.45 15.45 14.45
CA ALA A 56 -1.87 16.69 14.94
C ALA A 56 -2.21 17.87 14.01
N HIS A 57 -2.07 17.69 12.69
CA HIS A 57 -2.44 18.70 11.70
C HIS A 57 -3.93 19.05 11.76
N ALA A 58 -4.80 18.03 11.83
CA ALA A 58 -6.24 18.23 11.95
C ALA A 58 -6.63 19.03 13.19
N ARG A 59 -5.95 18.80 14.32
CA ARG A 59 -6.18 19.56 15.56
C ARG A 59 -5.68 21.00 15.45
N ALA A 60 -4.58 21.23 14.74
CA ALA A 60 -4.01 22.57 14.56
C ALA A 60 -4.85 23.44 13.61
N GLU A 61 -5.46 22.84 12.59
CA GLU A 61 -6.29 23.53 11.60
C GLU A 61 -7.73 23.77 12.06
N ALA A 62 -8.21 23.03 13.07
CA ALA A 62 -9.57 23.18 13.58
C ALA A 62 -9.87 24.65 13.95
N PRO A 63 -11.02 25.22 13.53
CA PRO A 63 -12.20 24.56 12.95
C PRO A 63 -12.19 24.44 11.42
N ARG A 64 -11.12 24.84 10.73
CA ARG A 64 -11.01 24.71 9.28
C ARG A 64 -10.69 23.26 8.90
N GLU A 65 -11.09 22.88 7.69
CA GLU A 65 -10.74 21.59 7.10
C GLU A 65 -9.23 21.51 6.86
N CYS A 66 -8.60 20.47 7.40
CA CYS A 66 -7.19 20.20 7.17
C CYS A 66 -7.00 19.45 5.84
N CYS A 67 -5.89 19.71 5.15
CA CYS A 67 -5.47 18.94 3.98
C CYS A 67 -3.98 18.61 4.04
N GLY A 68 -3.57 17.59 3.28
CA GLY A 68 -2.19 17.12 3.25
C GLY A 68 -2.01 16.00 2.24
N LEU A 69 -0.78 15.50 2.15
CA LEU A 69 -0.35 14.47 1.21
C LEU A 69 0.23 13.29 1.97
N LEU A 70 -0.13 12.08 1.57
CA LEU A 70 0.39 10.85 2.15
C LEU A 70 1.50 10.30 1.26
N LEU A 71 2.66 10.00 1.86
CA LEU A 71 3.84 9.54 1.13
C LEU A 71 4.20 8.09 1.49
N GLY A 72 4.52 7.31 0.47
CA GLY A 72 4.92 5.92 0.69
C GLY A 72 5.19 5.12 -0.57
N ARG A 73 4.78 3.85 -0.52
CA ARG A 73 4.83 2.85 -1.60
C ARG A 73 3.41 2.31 -1.81
N PRO A 74 3.09 1.64 -2.93
CA PRO A 74 1.72 1.35 -3.37
C PRO A 74 0.72 0.90 -2.28
N ASP A 75 1.16 0.10 -1.31
CA ASP A 75 0.28 -0.42 -0.24
C ASP A 75 0.64 0.07 1.17
N SER A 76 1.55 1.05 1.30
CA SER A 76 2.03 1.52 2.60
C SER A 76 2.36 3.01 2.65
N VAL A 77 1.68 3.76 3.51
CA VAL A 77 2.00 5.14 3.89
C VAL A 77 3.06 5.14 4.98
N SER A 78 4.16 5.84 4.73
CA SER A 78 5.32 5.97 5.63
C SER A 78 5.45 7.34 6.29
N GLU A 79 4.78 8.35 5.72
CA GLU A 79 4.86 9.76 6.12
C GLU A 79 3.58 10.49 5.69
N ALA A 80 3.22 11.53 6.44
CA ALA A 80 2.16 12.47 6.08
C ALA A 80 2.74 13.88 6.09
N VAL A 81 2.48 14.64 5.03
CA VAL A 81 2.95 16.01 4.86
C VAL A 81 1.74 16.94 4.92
N ALA A 82 1.73 17.85 5.90
CA ALA A 82 0.72 18.89 6.00
C ALA A 82 0.80 19.83 4.80
N ALA A 83 -0.35 20.16 4.22
CA ALA A 83 -0.45 21.17 3.17
C ALA A 83 -1.39 22.29 3.60
N ARG A 84 -1.12 23.50 3.11
CA ARG A 84 -1.97 24.65 3.39
C ARG A 84 -3.29 24.54 2.63
N ASN A 85 -4.38 24.74 3.36
CA ASN A 85 -5.72 24.86 2.78
C ASN A 85 -5.96 26.31 2.34
N ILE A 86 -5.95 26.55 1.03
CA ILE A 86 -6.18 27.88 0.44
C ILE A 86 -7.66 28.13 0.08
N ALA A 87 -8.58 27.23 0.46
CA ALA A 87 -10.01 27.45 0.25
C ALA A 87 -10.52 28.62 1.11
N ALA A 88 -11.48 29.37 0.56
CA ALA A 88 -12.14 30.45 1.28
C ALA A 88 -13.11 29.94 2.37
N MET A 89 -13.66 28.73 2.21
CA MET A 89 -14.63 28.13 3.12
C MET A 89 -13.95 27.23 4.15
N ALA A 90 -14.42 27.25 5.40
CA ALA A 90 -13.85 26.42 6.46
C ALA A 90 -14.13 24.91 6.29
N THR A 91 -15.17 24.54 5.54
CA THR A 91 -15.61 23.13 5.33
C THR A 91 -15.27 22.61 3.93
N ARG A 92 -14.35 23.28 3.24
CA ARG A 92 -13.79 22.84 1.96
C ARG A 92 -12.28 22.96 2.04
N PHE A 93 -11.61 22.13 1.24
CA PHE A 93 -10.17 22.26 1.04
C PHE A 93 -9.82 22.51 -0.41
N LEU A 94 -8.76 23.30 -0.59
CA LEU A 94 -8.00 23.38 -1.82
C LEU A 94 -6.54 23.34 -1.42
N VAL A 95 -5.83 22.30 -1.86
CA VAL A 95 -4.41 22.13 -1.57
C VAL A 95 -3.64 23.24 -2.29
N ASP A 96 -2.74 23.93 -1.58
CA ASP A 96 -1.83 24.87 -2.22
C ASP A 96 -1.00 24.15 -3.32
N PRO A 97 -1.06 24.58 -4.59
CA PRO A 97 -0.31 23.95 -5.68
C PRO A 97 1.21 23.91 -5.44
N GLN A 98 1.75 24.91 -4.74
CA GLN A 98 3.17 24.97 -4.41
C GLN A 98 3.54 23.88 -3.42
N ASP A 99 2.72 23.66 -2.38
CA ASP A 99 2.92 22.61 -1.39
C ASP A 99 2.85 21.24 -2.07
N HIS A 100 1.93 21.05 -3.02
CA HIS A 100 1.82 19.83 -3.81
C HIS A 100 3.08 19.56 -4.66
N ILE A 101 3.52 20.55 -5.44
CA ILE A 101 4.69 20.42 -6.31
C ILE A 101 5.97 20.17 -5.49
N ASN A 102 6.13 20.89 -4.39
CA ASN A 102 7.29 20.73 -3.50
C ASN A 102 7.33 19.33 -2.91
N THR A 103 6.18 18.85 -2.41
CA THR A 103 6.06 17.51 -1.83
C THR A 103 6.33 16.43 -2.87
N LEU A 104 5.78 16.56 -4.08
CA LEU A 104 6.03 15.62 -5.17
C LEU A 104 7.52 15.54 -5.54
N ARG A 105 8.20 16.70 -5.64
CA ARG A 105 9.64 16.76 -5.93
C ARG A 105 10.46 16.10 -4.82
N ALA A 106 10.14 16.41 -3.55
CA ALA A 106 10.81 15.82 -2.40
C ALA A 106 10.59 14.30 -2.31
N ALA A 107 9.38 13.82 -2.59
CA ALA A 107 9.04 12.40 -2.60
C ALA A 107 9.86 11.65 -3.66
N ARG A 108 9.92 12.18 -4.90
CA ARG A 108 10.72 11.60 -5.99
C ARG A 108 12.21 11.52 -5.64
N GLY A 109 12.77 12.57 -5.04
CA GLY A 109 14.17 12.58 -4.58
C GLY A 109 14.48 11.50 -3.54
N ARG A 110 13.45 10.96 -2.88
CA ARG A 110 13.54 9.92 -1.84
C ARG A 110 13.03 8.55 -2.31
N GLY A 111 12.64 8.41 -3.58
CA GLY A 111 12.04 7.19 -4.12
C GLY A 111 10.70 6.81 -3.47
N LEU A 112 9.93 7.82 -3.05
CA LEU A 112 8.57 7.71 -2.51
C LEU A 112 7.54 8.25 -3.51
N GLU A 113 6.30 7.80 -3.37
CA GLU A 113 5.15 8.24 -4.14
C GLU A 113 4.16 8.99 -3.26
N ILE A 114 3.39 9.90 -3.86
CA ILE A 114 2.15 10.40 -3.26
C ILE A 114 1.08 9.33 -3.53
N LEU A 115 0.46 8.83 -2.46
CA LEU A 115 -0.55 7.74 -2.49
C LEU A 115 -1.98 8.29 -2.38
#